data_AF-A0A8T7BJU8-F1
#
_entry.id   AF-A0A8T7BJU8-F1
#
_cell.length_a   1.000
_cell.length_b   1.000
_cell.length_c   1.000
_cell.angle_alpha   90.00
_cell.angle_beta   90.00
_cell.angle_gamma   90.00
#
_symmetry.space_group_name_H-M   'P 1'
#
loop_
_entity.id
_entity.type
_entity.pdbx_description
1 polymer ?
#
loop_
_entity_poly.entity_id
_entity_poly.type
_entity_poly.pdbx_seq_one_letter_code
_entity_poly.pdbx_strand_id
1 'polypeptide(L)'
;MYSARRFATRHSRAYEAFYDFVEPIILFVIGGLSKLSGGRLDKPMTWVEAKTKGALFDCQMCGNCVLSSTGMTCPMNCPKTIRNGPCGGVRANGNCEVKPEMRCVWVDAWDGASRMRKGNQIHEIQFATNKAHLGTSAWLRLLEERQQAAEQESKQ
;
A
#
# COMPACT_ATOMS: atom_id res chain seq x y z
N MET A 1 -14.32 -9.65 -1.93
CA MET A 1 -13.17 -8.72 -1.92
C MET A 1 -13.60 -7.27 -1.66
N TYR A 2 -14.61 -6.75 -2.36
CA TYR A 2 -15.13 -5.38 -2.13
C TYR A 2 -15.53 -5.07 -0.68
N SER A 3 -16.20 -6.01 0.02
CA SER A 3 -16.59 -5.85 1.42
C SER A 3 -15.38 -5.70 2.36
N ALA A 4 -14.34 -6.51 2.16
CA ALA A 4 -13.11 -6.46 2.94
C ALA A 4 -12.37 -5.11 2.74
N ARG A 5 -12.25 -4.66 1.48
CA ARG A 5 -11.69 -3.34 1.17
C ARG A 5 -12.44 -2.22 1.88
N ARG A 6 -13.78 -2.21 1.79
CA ARG A 6 -14.62 -1.20 2.45
C ARG A 6 -14.52 -1.27 3.98
N PHE A 7 -14.38 -2.47 4.53
CA PHE A 7 -14.13 -2.65 5.96
C PHE A 7 -12.78 -2.04 6.36
N ALA A 8 -11.73 -2.28 5.57
CA ALA A 8 -10.41 -1.71 5.79
C ALA A 8 -10.41 -0.18 5.76
N THR A 9 -11.07 0.43 4.78
CA THR A 9 -11.23 1.89 4.69
C THR A 9 -11.97 2.46 5.92
N ARG A 10 -13.06 1.82 6.35
CA ARG A 10 -13.84 2.29 7.52
C ARG A 10 -13.07 2.20 8.83
N HIS A 11 -12.14 1.25 8.93
CA HIS A 11 -11.30 1.04 10.10
C HIS A 11 -9.84 1.49 9.84
N SER A 12 -9.62 2.42 8.91
CA SER A 12 -8.29 2.83 8.47
C SER A 12 -7.37 3.26 9.62
N ARG A 13 -7.91 3.92 10.65
CA ARG A 13 -7.18 4.29 11.87
C ARG A 13 -6.66 3.09 12.66
N ALA A 14 -7.46 2.03 12.77
CA ALA A 14 -7.04 0.82 13.46
C ALA A 14 -5.96 0.09 12.65
N TYR A 15 -6.13 0.02 11.33
CA TYR A 15 -5.12 -0.52 10.42
C TYR A 15 -3.83 0.31 10.42
N GLU A 16 -3.91 1.63 10.55
CA GLU A 16 -2.74 2.51 10.67
C GLU A 16 -1.99 2.22 11.97
N ALA A 17 -2.69 2.18 13.09
CA ALA A 17 -2.07 1.84 14.38
C ALA A 17 -1.43 0.45 14.35
N PHE A 18 -2.10 -0.53 13.73
CA PHE A 18 -1.55 -1.87 13.54
C PHE A 18 -0.32 -1.86 12.64
N TYR A 19 -0.36 -1.14 11.51
CA TYR A 19 0.76 -1.03 10.59
C TYR A 19 1.97 -0.38 11.26
N ASP A 20 1.77 0.75 11.96
CA ASP A 20 2.82 1.48 12.69
C ASP A 20 3.48 0.61 13.78
N PHE A 21 2.72 -0.28 14.41
CA PHE A 21 3.22 -1.21 15.41
C PHE A 21 3.98 -2.40 14.78
N VAL A 22 3.43 -2.98 13.72
CA VAL A 22 3.93 -4.23 13.13
C VAL A 22 5.08 -4.00 12.14
N GLU A 23 5.09 -2.90 11.41
CA GLU A 23 6.15 -2.53 10.46
C GLU A 23 7.57 -2.68 11.03
N PRO A 24 7.95 -2.04 12.16
CA PRO A 24 9.31 -2.14 12.67
C PRO A 24 9.68 -3.57 13.07
N ILE A 25 8.72 -4.34 13.60
CA ILE A 25 8.91 -5.74 13.99
C ILE A 25 9.16 -6.59 12.73
N ILE A 26 8.32 -6.44 11.71
CA ILE A 26 8.46 -7.15 10.44
C ILE A 26 9.81 -6.84 9.80
N LEU A 27 10.18 -5.56 9.70
CA LEU A 27 11.43 -5.16 9.07
C LEU A 27 12.66 -5.68 9.84
N PHE A 28 12.62 -5.70 11.17
CA PHE A 28 13.67 -6.30 11.99
C PHE A 28 13.80 -7.82 11.74
N VAL A 29 12.68 -8.54 11.75
CA VAL A 29 12.66 -10.00 11.53
C VAL A 29 13.11 -10.36 10.13
N ILE A 30 12.56 -9.71 9.10
CA ILE A 30 12.96 -9.95 7.71
C ILE A 30 14.42 -9.56 7.49
N GLY A 31 14.89 -8.45 8.06
CA GLY A 31 16.28 -8.02 7.97
C GLY A 31 17.27 -9.02 8.59
N GLY A 32 16.91 -9.66 9.70
CA GLY A 32 17.71 -10.73 10.30
C GLY A 32 17.69 -12.01 9.45
N LEU A 33 16.49 -12.41 9.00
CA LEU A 33 16.31 -13.61 8.19
C LEU A 33 16.95 -13.50 6.80
N SER A 34 16.91 -12.34 6.15
CA SER A 34 17.48 -12.13 4.82
C SER A 34 19.01 -12.24 4.84
N LYS A 35 19.66 -11.69 5.87
CA LYS A 35 21.10 -11.86 6.11
C LYS A 35 21.51 -13.32 6.30
N LEU A 36 20.67 -14.11 6.96
CA LEU A 36 20.96 -15.53 7.22
C LEU A 36 20.62 -16.45 6.03
N SER A 37 19.55 -16.16 5.29
CA SER A 37 18.99 -17.07 4.28
C SER A 37 19.41 -16.78 2.84
N GLY A 38 20.11 -15.66 2.57
CA GLY A 38 20.62 -15.32 1.24
C GLY A 38 19.53 -15.20 0.18
N GLY A 39 18.37 -14.62 0.52
CA GLY A 39 17.26 -14.39 -0.43
C GLY A 39 16.34 -15.59 -0.68
N ARG A 40 16.59 -16.75 -0.05
CA ARG A 40 15.70 -17.93 -0.20
C ARG A 40 14.28 -17.70 0.34
N LEU A 41 14.08 -16.69 1.19
CA LEU A 41 12.80 -16.37 1.81
C LEU A 41 11.96 -15.35 1.01
N ASP A 42 12.47 -14.86 -0.13
CA ASP A 42 11.80 -13.80 -0.88
C ASP A 42 10.47 -14.26 -1.50
N LYS A 43 10.47 -15.48 -2.06
CA LYS A 43 9.29 -16.11 -2.66
C LYS A 43 8.17 -16.40 -1.63
N PRO A 44 8.43 -17.08 -0.50
CA PRO A 44 7.38 -17.31 0.49
C PRO A 44 6.87 -16.00 1.09
N MET A 45 7.74 -15.02 1.34
CA MET A 45 7.32 -13.71 1.84
C MET A 45 6.40 -12.99 0.85
N THR A 46 6.76 -12.98 -0.43
CA THR A 46 5.94 -12.40 -1.50
C THR A 46 4.58 -13.09 -1.61
N TRP A 47 4.53 -14.41 -1.46
CA TRP A 47 3.27 -15.16 -1.46
C TRP A 47 2.37 -14.79 -0.27
N VAL A 48 2.94 -14.72 0.95
CA VAL A 48 2.22 -14.30 2.16
C VAL A 48 1.67 -12.88 1.98
N GLU A 49 2.49 -11.96 1.50
CA GLU A 49 2.07 -10.59 1.23
C GLU A 49 0.92 -10.53 0.21
N ALA A 50 1.03 -11.26 -0.89
CA ALA A 50 0.01 -11.31 -1.94
C ALA A 50 -1.33 -11.83 -1.41
N LYS A 51 -1.32 -12.90 -0.61
CA LYS A 51 -2.54 -13.46 -0.03
C LYS A 51 -3.16 -12.54 1.01
N THR A 52 -2.37 -12.05 1.96
CA THR A 52 -2.88 -11.20 3.04
C THR A 52 -3.35 -9.84 2.51
N LYS A 53 -2.54 -9.16 1.69
CA LYS A 53 -2.93 -7.85 1.12
C LYS A 53 -4.02 -7.99 0.06
N GLY A 54 -4.04 -9.08 -0.70
CA GLY A 54 -5.11 -9.38 -1.66
C GLY A 54 -6.46 -9.56 -0.96
N ALA A 55 -6.50 -10.35 0.12
CA ALA A 55 -7.74 -10.60 0.86
C ALA A 55 -8.29 -9.35 1.56
N LEU A 56 -7.42 -8.55 2.18
CA LEU A 56 -7.83 -7.41 3.01
C LEU A 56 -8.08 -6.13 2.19
N PHE A 57 -7.18 -5.81 1.25
CA PHE A 57 -7.15 -4.50 0.58
C PHE A 57 -7.42 -4.57 -0.92
N ASP A 58 -7.70 -5.77 -1.46
CA ASP A 58 -7.82 -6.00 -2.90
C ASP A 58 -6.55 -5.52 -3.62
N CYS A 59 -5.39 -5.90 -3.07
CA CYS A 59 -4.08 -5.47 -3.55
C CYS A 59 -3.73 -6.06 -4.91
N GLN A 60 -3.29 -5.22 -5.84
CA GLN A 60 -2.88 -5.60 -7.20
C GLN A 60 -1.39 -5.96 -7.33
N MET A 61 -0.68 -6.11 -6.21
CA MET A 61 0.75 -6.49 -6.17
C MET A 61 1.65 -5.69 -7.13
N CYS A 62 1.44 -4.38 -7.21
CA CYS A 62 2.25 -3.49 -8.07
C CYS A 62 3.71 -3.28 -7.59
N GLY A 63 4.11 -3.92 -6.49
CA GLY A 63 5.42 -3.76 -5.86
C GLY A 63 5.63 -2.42 -5.14
N ASN A 64 4.90 -1.36 -5.48
CA ASN A 64 4.99 -0.05 -4.84
C ASN A 64 3.80 0.24 -3.92
N CYS A 65 3.77 -0.37 -2.74
CA CYS A 65 2.67 -0.19 -1.79
C CYS A 65 2.60 1.25 -1.26
N VAL A 66 1.39 1.84 -1.26
CA VAL A 66 1.09 3.19 -0.72
C VAL A 66 -0.18 3.19 0.14
N LEU A 67 -0.56 2.02 0.67
CA LEU A 67 -1.80 1.86 1.45
C LEU A 67 -1.86 2.79 2.67
N SER A 68 -0.72 2.99 3.34
CA SER A 68 -0.58 3.90 4.48
C SER A 68 -0.84 5.36 4.09
N SER A 69 -0.45 5.78 2.89
CA SER A 69 -0.69 7.15 2.41
C SER A 69 -2.09 7.34 1.82
N THR A 70 -2.74 6.29 1.34
CA THR A 70 -4.02 6.36 0.62
C THR A 70 -5.21 5.80 1.40
N GLY A 71 -5.26 6.02 2.72
CA GLY A 71 -6.44 5.68 3.53
C GLY A 71 -6.75 4.18 3.58
N MET A 72 -5.72 3.33 3.57
CA MET A 72 -5.83 1.86 3.48
C MET A 72 -6.55 1.37 2.22
N THR A 73 -6.52 2.16 1.15
CA THR A 73 -7.18 1.85 -0.11
C THR A 73 -6.15 1.72 -1.22
N CYS A 74 -6.08 0.57 -1.91
CA CYS A 74 -5.11 0.39 -3.00
C CYS A 74 -5.52 1.21 -4.25
N PRO A 75 -4.71 2.20 -4.70
CA PRO A 75 -5.07 3.05 -5.86
C PRO A 75 -5.08 2.27 -7.18
N MET A 76 -4.38 1.13 -7.25
CA MET A 76 -4.35 0.28 -8.44
C MET A 76 -5.68 -0.38 -8.78
N ASN A 77 -6.66 -0.33 -7.86
CA ASN A 77 -8.04 -0.73 -8.16
C ASN A 77 -8.79 0.30 -9.01
N CYS A 78 -8.21 1.49 -9.22
CA CYS A 78 -8.81 2.51 -10.08
C CYS A 78 -8.71 2.06 -11.54
N PRO A 79 -9.80 2.09 -12.33
CA PRO A 79 -9.76 1.74 -13.76
C PRO A 79 -8.79 2.59 -14.57
N LYS A 80 -8.46 3.80 -14.09
CA LYS A 80 -7.49 4.70 -14.70
C LYS A 80 -6.04 4.46 -14.25
N THR A 81 -5.81 3.51 -13.33
CA THR A 81 -4.50 3.14 -12.78
C THR A 81 -3.63 4.31 -12.28
N ILE A 82 -4.26 5.42 -11.91
CA ILE A 82 -3.59 6.60 -11.35
C ILE A 82 -3.22 6.37 -9.90
N ARG A 83 -2.05 6.90 -9.51
CA ARG A 83 -1.53 6.78 -8.14
C ARG A 83 -1.80 7.99 -7.26
N ASN A 84 -2.12 9.13 -7.87
CA ASN A 84 -2.45 10.36 -7.20
C ASN A 84 -3.82 10.80 -7.68
N GLY A 85 -4.72 11.06 -6.74
CA GLY A 85 -6.06 11.58 -7.02
C GLY A 85 -6.36 12.77 -6.12
N PRO A 86 -7.56 13.36 -6.23
CA PRO A 86 -8.68 12.94 -7.07
C PRO A 86 -8.46 13.16 -8.58
N CYS A 87 -9.25 12.49 -9.43
CA CYS A 87 -9.15 12.59 -10.89
C CYS A 87 -10.28 13.35 -11.57
N GLY A 88 -11.15 14.00 -10.80
CA GLY A 88 -12.35 14.69 -11.29
C GLY A 88 -13.50 13.79 -11.75
N GLY A 89 -13.24 12.53 -12.08
CA GLY A 89 -14.22 11.58 -12.63
C GLY A 89 -15.11 10.87 -11.60
N VAL A 90 -15.56 11.58 -10.56
CA VAL A 90 -16.45 11.03 -9.53
C VAL A 90 -17.88 11.44 -9.83
N ARG A 91 -18.79 10.46 -9.97
CA ARG A 91 -20.22 10.72 -10.16
C ARG A 91 -20.84 11.30 -8.87
N ALA A 92 -22.01 11.92 -8.98
CA ALA A 92 -22.71 12.51 -7.82
C ALA A 92 -23.03 11.50 -6.70
N ASN A 93 -23.24 10.23 -7.04
CA ASN A 93 -23.40 9.13 -6.07
C ASN A 93 -22.07 8.63 -5.47
N GLY A 94 -20.95 9.25 -5.88
CA GLY A 94 -19.56 8.92 -5.54
C GLY A 94 -19.01 7.64 -6.19
N ASN A 95 -19.64 7.15 -7.24
CA ASN A 95 -19.11 6.06 -8.07
C ASN A 95 -18.11 6.58 -9.11
N CYS A 96 -17.29 5.68 -9.66
CA CYS A 96 -16.33 6.01 -10.70
C CYS A 96 -17.05 6.37 -12.00
N GLU A 97 -16.52 7.30 -12.80
CA GLU A 97 -17.06 7.60 -14.15
C GLU A 97 -16.89 6.44 -15.15
N VAL A 98 -15.76 5.73 -15.10
CA VAL A 98 -15.41 4.67 -16.05
C VAL A 98 -16.24 3.42 -15.78
N LYS A 99 -16.53 3.13 -14.51
CA LYS A 99 -17.31 1.98 -14.04
C LYS A 99 -18.44 2.45 -13.11
N PRO A 100 -19.64 2.75 -13.64
CA PRO A 100 -20.77 3.31 -12.87
C PRO A 100 -21.22 2.51 -11.66
N GLU A 101 -21.08 1.20 -11.72
CA GLU A 101 -21.41 0.25 -10.66
C GLU A 101 -20.36 0.20 -9.55
N MET A 102 -19.15 0.71 -9.82
CA MET A 102 -18.02 0.67 -8.89
C MET A 102 -17.94 1.95 -8.07
N ARG A 103 -17.90 1.81 -6.74
CA ARG A 103 -17.54 2.91 -5.83
C ARG A 103 -16.13 3.43 -6.15
N CYS A 104 -16.00 4.75 -6.30
CA CYS A 104 -14.72 5.33 -6.67
C CYS A 104 -13.65 5.08 -5.60
N VAL A 105 -12.51 4.54 -6.03
CA VAL A 105 -11.35 4.25 -5.19
C VAL A 105 -10.84 5.49 -4.47
N TRP A 106 -10.82 6.66 -5.14
CA TRP A 106 -10.38 7.90 -4.52
C TRP A 106 -11.36 8.42 -3.48
N VAL A 107 -12.65 8.16 -3.62
CA VAL A 107 -13.60 8.52 -2.56
C VAL A 107 -13.36 7.68 -1.31
N ASP A 108 -13.11 6.37 -1.48
CA ASP A 108 -12.69 5.50 -0.36
C ASP A 108 -11.34 5.94 0.23
N ALA A 109 -10.35 6.28 -0.60
CA ALA A 109 -9.03 6.72 -0.14
C ALA A 109 -9.10 8.01 0.70
N TRP A 110 -9.85 9.01 0.26
CA TRP A 110 -10.05 10.26 1.01
C TRP A 110 -10.87 10.05 2.29
N ASP A 111 -11.92 9.22 2.26
CA ASP A 111 -12.67 8.85 3.46
C ASP A 111 -11.77 8.13 4.48
N GLY A 112 -10.96 7.17 4.03
CA GLY A 112 -9.99 6.47 4.86
C GLY A 112 -8.91 7.37 5.43
N ALA A 113 -8.32 8.25 4.61
CA ALA A 113 -7.29 9.20 5.03
C ALA A 113 -7.82 10.19 6.06
N SER A 114 -9.05 10.68 5.91
CA SER A 114 -9.68 11.61 6.88
C SER A 114 -9.83 11.02 8.30
N ARG A 115 -9.79 9.70 8.43
CA ARG A 115 -9.89 8.97 9.70
C ARG A 115 -8.53 8.65 10.32
N MET A 116 -7.45 8.69 9.53
CA MET A 116 -6.09 8.35 9.94
C MET A 116 -5.40 9.52 10.63
N ARG A 117 -4.44 9.23 11.51
CA ARG A 117 -3.57 10.22 12.16
C ARG A 117 -2.61 10.85 11.16
N LYS A 118 -1.99 10.04 10.30
CA LYS A 118 -1.12 10.47 9.19
C LYS A 118 -1.89 10.64 7.87
N GLY A 119 -3.18 10.96 7.95
CA GLY A 119 -4.06 11.13 6.79
C GLY A 119 -3.57 12.16 5.76
N ASN A 120 -2.81 13.17 6.21
CA ASN A 120 -2.23 14.20 5.33
C ASN A 120 -1.23 13.65 4.31
N GLN A 121 -0.70 12.43 4.51
CA GLN A 121 0.18 11.77 3.54
C GLN A 121 -0.50 11.51 2.19
N ILE A 122 -1.83 11.59 2.10
CA ILE A 122 -2.55 11.50 0.82
C ILE A 122 -2.19 12.64 -0.16
N HIS A 123 -1.65 13.75 0.36
CA HIS A 123 -1.16 14.88 -0.45
C HIS A 123 0.28 14.67 -0.96
N GLU A 124 1.01 13.70 -0.41
CA GLU A 124 2.37 13.41 -0.86
C GLU A 124 2.32 12.76 -2.25
N ILE A 125 3.05 13.35 -3.19
CA ILE A 125 3.08 12.90 -4.58
C ILE A 125 3.73 11.52 -4.63
N GLN A 126 2.95 10.52 -5.03
CA GLN A 126 3.43 9.16 -5.25
C GLN A 126 3.95 9.02 -6.67
N PHE A 127 5.21 8.62 -6.82
CA PHE A 127 5.79 8.35 -8.14
C PHE A 127 5.10 7.18 -8.84
N ALA A 128 5.13 7.20 -10.18
CA ALA A 128 4.58 6.14 -11.01
C ALA A 128 5.09 4.74 -10.57
N THR A 129 4.23 3.73 -10.70
CA THR A 129 4.63 2.34 -10.41
C THR A 129 5.73 1.92 -11.39
N ASN A 130 6.83 1.38 -10.88
CA ASN A 130 7.81 0.74 -11.74
C ASN A 130 7.33 -0.68 -12.08
N LYS A 131 7.07 -0.95 -13.37
CA LYS A 131 6.55 -2.24 -13.84
C LYS A 131 7.50 -3.40 -13.57
N ALA A 132 8.80 -3.14 -13.40
CA ALA A 132 9.77 -4.18 -13.03
C ALA A 132 9.50 -4.79 -11.65
N HIS A 133 8.76 -4.11 -10.78
CA HIS A 133 8.38 -4.60 -9.45
C HIS A 133 7.01 -5.30 -9.42
N LEU A 134 6.37 -5.50 -10.58
CA LEU A 134 5.09 -6.19 -10.61
C LEU A 134 5.24 -7.61 -10.06
N GLY A 135 4.43 -7.95 -9.06
CA GLY A 135 4.46 -9.25 -8.41
C GLY A 135 5.56 -9.43 -7.35
N THR A 136 6.37 -8.40 -7.05
CA THR A 136 7.37 -8.47 -5.98
C THR A 136 6.79 -7.99 -4.64
N SER A 137 7.40 -8.41 -3.53
CA SER A 137 7.05 -7.94 -2.18
C SER A 137 7.40 -6.47 -1.99
N ALA A 138 6.45 -5.66 -1.50
CA ALA A 138 6.74 -4.29 -1.10
C ALA A 138 7.53 -4.22 0.21
N TRP A 139 7.42 -5.23 1.08
CA TRP A 139 8.16 -5.30 2.35
C TRP A 139 9.66 -5.53 2.14
N LEU A 140 10.03 -6.45 1.25
CA LEU A 140 11.44 -6.68 0.92
C LEU A 140 12.09 -5.43 0.34
N ARG A 141 11.36 -4.70 -0.50
CA ARG A 141 11.89 -3.47 -1.07
C ARG A 141 11.99 -2.33 -0.06
N LEU A 142 11.02 -2.19 0.83
CA LEU A 142 11.11 -1.22 1.92
C LEU A 142 12.33 -1.49 2.81
N LEU A 143 12.69 -2.75 3.02
CA LEU A 143 13.92 -3.13 3.71
C LEU A 143 15.17 -2.69 2.93
N GLU A 144 15.24 -2.96 1.62
CA GLU A 144 16.34 -2.52 0.75
C GLU A 144 16.50 -0.99 0.77
N GLU A 145 15.40 -0.25 0.63
CA GLU A 145 15.37 1.21 0.65
C GLU A 145 15.91 1.76 1.99
N ARG A 146 15.54 1.15 3.13
CA ARG A 146 16.05 1.55 4.46
C ARG A 146 17.53 1.22 4.66
N GLN A 147 17.99 0.09 4.14
CA GLN A 147 19.41 -0.28 4.20
C GLN A 147 20.26 0.70 3.40
N GLN A 148 19.83 1.04 2.18
CA GLN A 148 20.50 2.02 1.33
C GLN A 148 20.55 3.41 1.98
N ALA A 149 19.46 3.85 2.60
CA ALA A 149 19.42 5.12 3.33
C ALA A 149 20.43 5.14 4.50
N ALA A 150 20.45 4.08 5.32
CA ALA A 150 21.40 3.97 6.43
C ALA A 150 22.87 3.92 5.98
N GLU A 151 23.16 3.25 4.86
CA GLU A 151 24.48 3.25 4.25
C GLU A 151 24.90 4.62 3.70
N GLN A 152 23.96 5.43 3.20
CA GLN A 152 24.24 6.80 2.75
C GLN A 152 24.52 7.73 3.93
N GLU A 153 23.75 7.61 5.01
CA GLU A 153 23.93 8.39 6.24
C GLU A 153 25.27 8.09 6.92
N SER A 154 25.70 6.81 6.96
CA SER A 154 27.00 6.43 7.54
C SER A 154 28.23 6.86 6.72
N LYS A 155 28.04 7.29 5.47
CA LYS A 155 29.10 7.79 4.59
C LYS A 155 29.20 9.31 4.58
N GLN A 156 28.24 10.02 5.19
CA GLN A 156 28.27 11.47 5.42
C GLN A 156 28.96 11.79 6.74
#